data_AF-A0A916TTA9-F1
#
_entry.id   AF-A0A916TTA9-F1
#
_cell.length_a   1.000
_cell.length_b   1.000
_cell.length_c   1.000
_cell.angle_alpha   90.00
_cell.angle_beta   90.00
_cell.angle_gamma   90.00
#
_symmetry.space_group_name_H-M   'P 1'
#
loop_
_entity.id
_entity.type
_entity.pdbx_description
1 polymer ?
#
loop_
_entity_poly.entity_id
_entity_poly.type
_entity_poly.pdbx_seq_one_letter_code
_entity_poly.pdbx_strand_id
1 'polypeptide(L)'
;MGNDFHNRTDWVALVLAMFVWAGHFTLVWAASSAFPDQPEARWIAMALSLAAVLLLAALWRWRRTKTLCSVSGLGIALAAGGVAYDTLPPLLG
;
A
#
# COMPACT_ATOMS: atom_id res chain seq x y z
N MET A 1 -3.07 -4.70 31.09
CA MET A 1 -3.09 -4.32 29.67
C MET A 1 -2.13 -3.15 29.49
N GLY A 2 -0.86 -3.44 29.21
CA GLY A 2 0.19 -2.42 29.05
C GLY A 2 0.20 -1.92 27.61
N ASN A 3 -0.07 -0.63 27.43
CA ASN A 3 0.07 0.07 26.16
C ASN A 3 1.57 0.24 25.85
N ASP A 4 2.16 -0.70 25.11
CA ASP A 4 3.49 -0.51 24.50
C ASP A 4 3.38 0.36 23.24
N PHE A 5 2.81 1.57 23.36
CA PHE A 5 2.86 2.58 22.31
C PHE A 5 4.29 3.15 22.26
N HIS A 6 5.06 2.74 21.26
CA HIS A 6 6.38 3.32 21.01
C HIS A 6 6.24 4.41 19.96
N ASN A 7 5.92 5.63 20.41
CA ASN A 7 5.59 6.81 19.59
C ASN A 7 6.46 6.93 18.33
N ARG A 8 7.79 6.83 18.44
CA ARG A 8 8.72 6.98 17.30
C ARG A 8 8.56 5.88 16.23
N THR A 9 8.23 4.66 16.64
CA THR A 9 8.17 3.49 15.76
C THR A 9 6.83 3.40 15.03
N ASP A 10 5.75 3.83 15.66
CA ASP A 10 4.42 3.78 15.06
C ASP A 10 4.23 4.82 13.96
N TRP A 11 4.71 6.06 14.16
CA TRP A 11 4.67 7.11 13.13
C TRP A 11 5.52 6.77 11.90
N VAL A 12 6.69 6.17 12.09
CA VAL A 12 7.54 5.76 10.95
C VAL A 12 6.88 4.66 10.14
N ALA A 13 6.17 3.72 10.78
CA ALA A 13 5.45 2.67 10.04
C ALA A 13 4.28 3.25 9.25
N LEU A 14 3.53 4.20 9.83
CA LEU A 14 2.48 4.93 9.12
C LEU A 14 3.04 5.66 7.90
N VAL A 15 4.12 6.41 8.08
CA VAL A 15 4.76 7.18 7.00
C VAL A 15 5.24 6.24 5.89
N LEU A 16 5.90 5.13 6.23
CA LEU A 16 6.32 4.12 5.25
C LEU A 16 5.15 3.50 4.50
N ALA A 17 4.04 3.17 5.19
CA ALA A 17 2.85 2.63 4.55
C ALA A 17 2.25 3.62 3.54
N MET A 18 2.19 4.90 3.91
CA MET A 18 1.73 5.97 3.01
C MET A 18 2.67 6.16 1.81
N PHE A 19 3.98 6.04 2.01
CA PHE A 19 4.94 6.06 0.89
C PHE A 19 4.77 4.88 -0.06
N VAL A 20 4.49 3.69 0.45
CA VAL A 20 4.20 2.52 -0.38
C VAL A 20 2.96 2.76 -1.24
N TRP A 21 1.87 3.25 -0.64
CA TRP A 21 0.66 3.59 -1.39
C TRP A 21 0.90 4.71 -2.42
N ALA A 22 1.49 5.84 -2.01
CA ALA A 22 1.73 6.97 -2.91
C ALA A 22 2.68 6.60 -4.07
N GLY A 23 3.71 5.80 -3.80
CA GLY A 23 4.61 5.27 -4.82
C GLY A 23 3.91 4.34 -5.80
N HIS A 24 3.09 3.41 -5.29
CA HIS A 24 2.24 2.55 -6.11
C HIS A 24 1.30 3.34 -7.01
N PHE A 25 0.51 4.25 -6.44
CA PHE A 25 -0.43 5.10 -7.18
C PHE A 25 0.28 5.88 -8.30
N THR A 26 1.42 6.49 -7.98
CA THR A 26 2.21 7.28 -8.94
C THR A 26 2.70 6.41 -10.09
N LEU A 27 3.17 5.18 -9.81
CA LEU A 27 3.65 4.25 -10.83
C LEU A 27 2.52 3.72 -11.71
N VAL A 28 1.36 3.40 -11.13
CA VAL A 28 0.17 2.98 -11.89
C VAL A 28 -0.31 4.12 -12.78
N TRP A 29 -0.39 5.33 -12.25
CA TRP A 29 -0.75 6.52 -13.01
C TRP A 29 0.24 6.78 -14.16
N ALA A 30 1.55 6.68 -13.91
CA ALA A 30 2.57 6.82 -14.95
C ALA A 30 2.44 5.75 -16.04
N ALA A 31 2.18 4.49 -15.66
CA ALA A 31 1.96 3.41 -16.62
C ALA A 31 0.73 3.67 -17.50
N SER A 32 -0.39 4.14 -16.91
CA SER A 32 -1.59 4.51 -17.66
C SER A 32 -1.36 5.67 -18.63
N SER A 33 -0.50 6.63 -18.24
CA SER A 33 -0.15 7.78 -19.08
C SER A 33 0.78 7.41 -20.23
N ALA A 34 1.69 6.45 -20.02
CA ALA A 34 2.63 5.97 -21.03
C ALA A 34 2.00 5.00 -22.04
N PHE A 35 1.03 4.19 -21.61
CA PHE A 35 0.36 3.17 -22.41
C PHE A 35 -1.17 3.38 -22.39
N PRO A 36 -1.69 4.45 -23.01
CA PRO A 36 -3.12 4.72 -23.03
C PRO A 36 -3.86 3.61 -23.80
N ASP A 37 -4.98 3.16 -23.24
CA ASP A 37 -5.89 2.14 -23.79
C ASP A 37 -5.24 0.77 -24.13
N GLN A 38 -4.01 0.58 -23.68
CA GLN A 38 -3.21 -0.58 -23.97
C GLN A 38 -3.36 -1.63 -22.85
N PRO A 39 -3.61 -2.92 -23.17
CA PRO A 39 -3.74 -3.97 -22.16
C PRO A 39 -2.48 -4.12 -21.31
N GLU A 40 -1.32 -3.72 -21.81
CA GLU A 40 -0.04 -3.69 -21.10
C GLU A 40 -0.11 -2.87 -19.81
N ALA A 41 -0.80 -1.72 -19.83
CA ALA A 41 -0.99 -0.88 -18.64
C ALA A 41 -1.69 -1.63 -17.51
N ARG A 42 -2.66 -2.51 -17.84
CA ARG A 42 -3.40 -3.32 -16.87
C ARG A 42 -2.49 -4.35 -16.21
N TRP A 43 -1.66 -5.05 -16.99
CA TRP A 43 -0.70 -6.02 -16.46
C TRP A 43 0.34 -5.36 -15.56
N ILE A 44 0.86 -4.20 -15.96
CA ILE A 44 1.78 -3.40 -15.14
C ILE A 44 1.10 -2.99 -13.82
N ALA A 45 -0.13 -2.49 -13.89
CA ALA A 45 -0.89 -2.11 -12.70
C ALA A 45 -1.13 -3.29 -11.75
N MET A 46 -1.45 -4.48 -12.27
CA MET A 46 -1.62 -5.70 -11.46
C MET A 46 -0.29 -6.10 -10.77
N ALA A 47 0.82 -6.08 -11.51
CA ALA A 47 2.13 -6.42 -10.95
C ALA A 47 2.56 -5.43 -9.85
N LEU A 48 2.38 -4.13 -10.08
CA LEU A 48 2.66 -3.08 -9.10
C LEU A 48 1.79 -3.22 -7.85
N SER A 49 0.52 -3.57 -8.03
CA SER A 49 -0.41 -3.75 -6.91
C SER A 49 -0.04 -4.95 -6.05
N LEU A 50 0.36 -6.07 -6.67
CA LEU A 50 0.89 -7.22 -5.94
C LEU A 50 2.15 -6.85 -5.16
N ALA A 51 3.07 -6.11 -5.78
CA ALA A 51 4.27 -5.63 -5.10
C ALA A 51 3.94 -4.72 -3.91
N ALA A 52 2.97 -3.82 -4.05
CA ALA A 52 2.53 -2.93 -2.97
C ALA A 52 1.94 -3.72 -1.79
N VAL A 53 1.09 -4.72 -2.05
CA VAL A 53 0.53 -5.59 -1.00
C VAL A 53 1.65 -6.36 -0.28
N LEU A 54 2.61 -6.91 -1.02
CA LEU A 54 3.75 -7.61 -0.43
C LEU A 54 4.61 -6.69 0.44
N LEU A 55 4.85 -5.45 0.00
CA LEU A 55 5.58 -4.45 0.79
C LEU A 55 4.84 -4.08 2.08
N LEU A 56 3.52 -3.91 2.03
CA LEU A 56 2.69 -3.65 3.21
C LEU A 56 2.67 -4.85 4.17
N ALA A 57 2.59 -6.08 3.67
CA ALA A 57 2.68 -7.30 4.47
C ALA A 57 4.07 -7.46 5.12
N ALA A 58 5.14 -7.15 4.38
CA ALA A 58 6.50 -7.13 4.90
C ALA A 58 6.66 -6.07 5.98
N LEU A 59 6.09 -4.87 5.79
CA LEU A 59 6.10 -3.80 6.78
C LEU A 59 5.34 -4.21 8.06
N TRP A 60 4.18 -4.84 7.92
CA TRP A 60 3.43 -5.40 9.06
C TRP A 60 4.25 -6.39 9.87
N ARG A 61 4.95 -7.31 9.19
CA ARG A 61 5.81 -8.32 9.81
C ARG A 61 7.03 -7.68 10.48
N TRP A 62 7.72 -6.79 9.78
CA TRP A 62 8.98 -6.18 10.24
C TRP A 62 8.76 -5.30 11.47
N ARG A 63 7.67 -4.53 11.49
CA ARG A 63 7.32 -3.65 12.62
C ARG A 63 6.63 -4.39 13.76
N ARG A 64 6.41 -5.71 13.61
CA ARG A 64 5.72 -6.57 14.58
C ARG A 64 4.39 -5.97 15.01
N THR A 65 3.65 -5.38 14.06
CA THR A 65 2.36 -4.74 14.34
C THR A 65 1.41 -5.78 14.91
N LYS A 66 0.99 -5.60 16.17
CA LYS A 66 0.19 -6.59 16.90
C LYS A 66 -1.32 -6.42 16.72
N THR A 67 -1.77 -5.23 16.32
CA THR A 67 -3.19 -4.88 16.25
C THR A 67 -3.47 -3.81 15.19
N LEU A 68 -4.64 -3.91 14.56
CA LEU A 68 -5.17 -2.90 13.64
C LEU A 68 -5.57 -1.61 14.37
N CYS A 69 -5.81 -1.65 15.69
CA CYS A 69 -6.14 -0.47 16.48
C CYS A 69 -4.94 0.42 16.83
N SER A 70 -3.75 0.09 16.32
CA SER A 70 -2.54 0.92 16.49
C SER A 70 -2.39 1.91 15.33
N VAL A 71 -1.67 3.01 15.55
CA VAL A 71 -1.40 4.01 14.49
C VAL A 71 -0.70 3.37 13.29
N SER A 72 0.26 2.46 13.55
CA SER A 72 0.94 1.69 12.51
C SER A 72 0.00 0.72 11.79
N GLY A 73 -0.89 0.04 12.52
CA GLY A 73 -1.91 -0.84 11.95
C GLY A 73 -2.93 -0.11 11.07
N LEU A 74 -3.44 1.03 11.53
CA LEU A 74 -4.36 1.89 10.77
C LEU A 74 -3.69 2.44 9.51
N GLY A 75 -2.44 2.89 9.60
CA GLY A 75 -1.69 3.38 8.43
C GLY A 75 -1.52 2.30 7.35
N ILE A 76 -1.19 1.06 7.76
CA ILE A 76 -1.10 -0.07 6.83
C ILE A 76 -2.47 -0.42 6.24
N ALA A 77 -3.53 -0.42 7.06
CA ALA A 77 -4.88 -0.71 6.59
C ALA A 77 -5.38 0.32 5.57
N LEU A 78 -5.12 1.60 5.81
CA LEU A 78 -5.45 2.68 4.87
C LEU A 78 -4.68 2.56 3.56
N ALA A 79 -3.38 2.30 3.63
CA ALA A 79 -2.55 2.07 2.44
C ALA A 79 -3.06 0.87 1.62
N ALA A 80 -3.37 -0.24 2.29
CA ALA A 80 -3.91 -1.43 1.66
C ALA A 80 -5.27 -1.16 1.01
N GLY A 81 -6.14 -0.38 1.68
CA GLY A 81 -7.42 0.04 1.12
C GLY A 81 -7.26 0.90 -0.13
N GLY A 82 -6.31 1.84 -0.14
CA GLY A 82 -5.97 2.63 -1.32
C GLY A 82 -5.49 1.78 -2.49
N VAL A 83 -4.54 0.87 -2.23
CA VAL A 83 -4.06 -0.09 -3.26
C VAL A 83 -5.22 -0.94 -3.79
N ALA A 84 -6.09 -1.44 -2.92
CA ALA A 84 -7.25 -2.24 -3.34
C ALA A 84 -8.23 -1.43 -4.20
N TYR A 85 -8.49 -0.17 -3.84
CA TYR A 85 -9.32 0.71 -4.67
C TYR A 85 -8.69 0.96 -6.05
N ASP A 86 -7.39 1.24 -6.10
CA ASP A 86 -6.64 1.49 -7.33
C ASP A 86 -6.52 0.22 -8.22
N THR A 87 -6.71 -0.97 -7.65
CA THR A 87 -6.78 -2.23 -8.43
C THR A 87 -8.12 -2.46 -9.12
N LEU A 88 -9.19 -1.75 -8.74
CA LEU A 88 -10.51 -1.97 -9.32
C LEU A 88 -10.57 -1.64 -10.82
N PRO A 89 -10.07 -0.48 -11.31
CA PRO A 89 -10.12 -0.17 -12.74
C PRO A 89 -9.40 -1.22 -13.61
N PRO A 90 -8.16 -1.65 -13.31
CA PRO A 90 -7.50 -2.72 -14.06
C PRO A 90 -8.27 -4.05 -14.11
N LEU A 91 -9.07 -4.36 -13.08
CA LEU A 91 -9.85 -5.59 -12.99
C LEU A 91 -11.20 -5.52 -13.72
N LEU A 92 -11.82 -4.35 -13.77
CA LEU A 92 -13.13 -4.14 -14.40
C LEU A 92 -13.05 -3.83 -15.89
N GLY A 93 -11.88 -3.39 -16.36
CA GLY A 93 -11.60 -3.11 -17.77
C GLY A 93 -11.90 -1.68 -18.16
#